data_AF-A0A7V7DQI4-F1
#
_entry.id   AF-A0A7V7DQI4-F1
#
_cell.length_a   1.000
_cell.length_b   1.000
_cell.length_c   1.000
_cell.angle_alpha   90.00
_cell.angle_beta   90.00
_cell.angle_gamma   90.00
#
_symmetry.space_group_name_H-M   'P 1'
#
loop_
_entity.id
_entity.type
_entity.pdbx_description
1 polymer ?
#
loop_
_entity_poly.entity_id
_entity_poly.type
_entity_poly.pdbx_seq_one_letter_code
_entity_poly.pdbx_strand_id
1 'polypeptide(L)'
;MTLEWFVYLLLNPKGVSYTGIAKDVAARLAKHNRGVGAKFTRGRGPWQLIHQEGPMTRGQALRRELALKRDPTRKTSLKQAASSEEIQTLFSAPHLRIERIISTGQSSPPGFWYDQEWAEWVMLLQGAARLLIAGEAAPRSLGAGDRLLLAAHQRHRVEWTDPDQITIWLAVHFAGPTP
;
A
#
# COMPACT_ATOMS: atom_id res chain seq x y z
N MET A 1 5.74 28.27 21.75
CA MET A 1 5.68 27.00 21.00
C MET A 1 6.31 27.21 19.63
N THR A 2 7.43 26.53 19.34
CA THR A 2 7.99 26.49 17.98
C THR A 2 7.01 25.80 17.05
N LEU A 3 6.63 26.46 15.95
CA LEU A 3 5.78 25.84 14.93
C LEU A 3 6.54 24.68 14.29
N GLU A 4 6.03 23.47 14.49
CA GLU A 4 6.61 22.23 13.98
C GLU A 4 6.32 22.06 12.48
N TRP A 5 7.32 21.60 11.73
CA TRP A 5 7.23 21.29 10.32
C TRP A 5 7.53 19.82 10.07
N PHE A 6 6.92 19.29 9.01
CA PHE A 6 7.15 17.95 8.50
C PHE A 6 7.60 18.02 7.05
N VAL A 7 8.47 17.10 6.65
CA VAL A 7 8.76 16.80 5.24
C VAL A 7 7.90 15.63 4.82
N TYR A 8 7.35 15.66 3.62
CA TYR A 8 6.51 14.58 3.09
C TYR A 8 6.83 14.26 1.64
N LEU A 9 6.55 13.02 1.24
CA LEU A 9 6.61 12.54 -0.13
C LEU A 9 5.23 12.00 -0.52
N LEU A 10 4.71 12.47 -1.65
CA LEU A 10 3.49 11.97 -2.26
C LEU A 10 3.83 11.13 -3.49
N LEU A 11 2.96 10.18 -3.81
CA LEU A 11 3.00 9.37 -5.03
C LEU A 11 1.63 9.39 -5.68
N ASN A 12 1.60 9.39 -7.01
CA ASN A 12 0.37 9.19 -7.77
C ASN A 12 0.38 7.81 -8.46
N PRO A 13 -0.75 7.32 -8.99
CA PRO A 13 -0.83 6.04 -9.69
C PRO A 13 0.09 5.91 -10.92
N LYS A 14 0.59 7.03 -11.46
CA LYS A 14 1.54 7.06 -12.59
C LYS A 14 3.00 6.98 -12.14
N GLY A 15 3.28 6.72 -10.86
CA GLY A 15 4.64 6.65 -10.30
C GLY A 15 5.35 8.00 -10.14
N VAL A 16 4.66 9.11 -10.44
CA VAL A 16 5.18 10.46 -10.26
C VAL A 16 5.11 10.82 -8.78
N SER A 17 6.21 11.35 -8.25
CA SER A 17 6.29 11.74 -6.84
C SER A 17 6.44 13.23 -6.64
N TYR A 18 5.94 13.74 -5.53
CA TYR A 18 6.08 15.14 -5.12
C TYR A 18 6.62 15.22 -3.68
N THR A 19 7.70 15.97 -3.47
CA THR A 19 8.28 16.22 -2.15
C THR A 19 7.96 17.64 -1.72
N GLY A 20 7.51 17.82 -0.48
CA GLY A 20 7.23 19.15 0.08
C GLY A 20 7.35 19.17 1.60
N ILE A 21 7.12 20.34 2.18
CA ILE A 21 7.04 20.52 3.64
C ILE A 21 5.70 21.17 4.04
N ALA A 22 5.19 20.82 5.21
CA ALA A 22 3.96 21.38 5.76
C ALA A 22 3.95 21.32 7.29
N LYS A 23 3.14 22.18 7.92
CA LYS A 23 2.82 22.06 9.35
C LYS A 23 1.74 20.99 9.61
N ASP A 24 0.83 20.84 8.65
CA ASP A 24 -0.22 19.83 8.62
C ASP A 24 -0.18 19.14 7.24
N VAL A 25 0.33 17.91 7.22
CA VAL A 25 0.52 17.12 6.00
C VAL A 25 -0.83 16.64 5.46
N ALA A 26 -1.76 16.23 6.32
CA ALA A 26 -3.08 15.74 5.92
C ALA A 26 -3.90 16.85 5.23
N ALA A 27 -3.99 18.03 5.84
CA ALA A 27 -4.66 19.17 5.21
C ALA A 27 -3.98 19.60 3.91
N ARG A 28 -2.64 19.48 3.83
CA ARG A 28 -1.89 19.79 2.61
C ARG A 28 -2.14 18.77 1.49
N LEU A 29 -2.20 17.48 1.81
CA LEU A 29 -2.56 16.41 0.89
C LEU A 29 -3.96 16.66 0.30
N ALA A 30 -4.94 16.95 1.15
CA ALA A 30 -6.30 17.23 0.72
C ALA A 30 -6.37 18.43 -0.25
N LYS A 31 -5.54 19.48 -0.04
CA LYS A 31 -5.42 20.60 -0.99
C LYS A 31 -4.83 20.18 -2.35
N HIS A 32 -3.83 19.30 -2.36
CA HIS A 32 -3.26 18.78 -3.61
C HIS A 32 -4.28 17.98 -4.40
N ASN A 33 -5.06 17.11 -3.73
CA ASN A 33 -6.11 16.31 -4.37
C ASN A 33 -7.28 17.15 -4.89
N ARG A 34 -7.56 18.30 -4.27
CA ARG A 34 -8.52 19.29 -4.80
C ARG A 34 -7.97 20.20 -5.91
N GLY A 35 -6.71 20.03 -6.33
CA GLY A 35 -6.08 20.86 -7.37
C GLY A 35 -5.70 22.29 -6.94
N VAL A 36 -5.88 22.63 -5.67
CA VAL A 36 -5.53 23.94 -5.08
C VAL A 36 -4.20 23.90 -4.33
N GLY A 37 -3.44 22.82 -4.47
CA GLY A 37 -2.10 22.65 -3.93
C GLY A 37 -1.00 23.31 -4.78
N ALA A 38 0.19 22.72 -4.78
CA ALA A 38 1.31 23.22 -5.58
C ALA A 38 0.98 23.17 -7.09
N LYS A 39 1.53 24.10 -7.89
CA LYS A 39 1.32 24.11 -9.35
C LYS A 39 1.66 22.76 -9.99
N PHE A 40 2.71 22.08 -9.49
CA PHE A 40 3.10 20.76 -9.96
C PHE A 40 2.05 19.68 -9.65
N THR A 41 1.36 19.73 -8.51
CA THR A 41 0.45 18.65 -8.10
C THR A 41 -0.94 18.73 -8.76
N ARG A 42 -1.32 19.90 -9.26
CA ARG A 42 -2.61 20.13 -9.95
C ARG A 42 -2.79 19.22 -11.16
N GLY A 43 -3.92 18.52 -11.21
CA GLY A 43 -4.30 17.62 -12.32
C GLY A 43 -3.46 16.34 -12.44
N ARG A 44 -2.59 16.06 -11.47
CA ARG A 44 -1.71 14.88 -11.45
C ARG A 44 -2.06 13.89 -10.34
N GLY A 45 -3.16 14.12 -9.61
CA GLY A 45 -3.65 13.20 -8.59
C GLY A 45 -4.41 11.99 -9.17
N PRO A 46 -5.03 11.16 -8.32
CA PRO A 46 -5.03 11.28 -6.86
C PRO A 46 -3.61 11.10 -6.30
N TRP A 47 -3.26 11.90 -5.31
CA TRP A 47 -2.01 11.81 -4.57
C TRP A 47 -2.25 11.04 -3.28
N GLN A 48 -1.33 10.14 -2.98
CA GLN A 48 -1.24 9.43 -1.71
C GLN A 48 0.04 9.86 -0.98
N LEU A 49 -0.02 9.93 0.36
CA LEU A 49 1.16 10.15 1.19
C LEU A 49 1.93 8.83 1.32
N ILE A 50 3.19 8.81 0.88
CA ILE A 50 4.04 7.62 0.93
C ILE A 50 5.20 7.74 1.93
N HIS A 51 5.46 8.93 2.46
CA HIS A 51 6.50 9.16 3.46
C HIS A 51 6.28 10.46 4.20
N GLN A 52 6.60 10.49 5.50
CA GLN A 52 6.58 11.70 6.34
C GLN A 52 7.73 11.66 7.36
N GLU A 53 8.37 12.81 7.61
CA GLU A 53 9.41 12.99 8.63
C GLU A 53 9.18 14.27 9.44
N GLY A 54 9.40 14.21 10.75
CA GLY A 54 9.21 15.32 11.69
C GLY A 54 8.67 14.83 13.05
N PRO A 55 8.32 15.74 13.98
CA PRO A 55 8.37 17.20 13.84
C PRO A 55 9.80 17.76 13.84
N MET A 56 10.01 18.90 13.17
CA MET A 56 11.29 19.62 13.16
C MET A 56 11.11 21.13 12.93
N THR A 57 12.19 21.90 13.06
CA THR A 57 12.18 23.32 12.70
C THR A 57 12.03 23.51 11.18
N ARG A 58 11.53 24.68 10.75
CA ARG A 58 11.41 25.01 9.32
C ARG A 58 12.74 24.85 8.56
N GLY A 59 13.85 25.26 9.17
CA GLY A 59 15.19 25.15 8.57
C GLY A 59 15.63 23.70 8.38
N GLN A 60 15.40 22.85 9.38
CA GLN A 60 15.66 21.40 9.25
C GLN A 60 14.77 20.77 8.16
N ALA A 61 13.48 21.13 8.10
CA ALA A 61 12.56 20.62 7.10
C ALA A 61 13.00 20.99 5.67
N LEU A 62 13.43 22.23 5.44
CA LEU A 62 13.94 22.66 4.13
C LEU A 62 15.23 21.92 3.73
N ARG A 63 16.18 21.74 4.67
CA ARG A 63 17.39 20.95 4.39
C ARG A 63 17.03 19.50 4.05
N ARG A 64 16.08 18.91 4.78
CA ARG A 64 15.67 17.53 4.57
C ARG A 64 14.88 17.33 3.27
N GLU A 65 14.01 18.27 2.91
CA GLU A 65 13.33 18.32 1.61
C GLU A 65 14.36 18.37 0.46
N LEU A 66 15.39 19.23 0.59
CA LEU A 66 16.46 19.33 -0.41
C LEU A 66 17.26 18.03 -0.52
N ALA A 67 17.60 17.41 0.62
CA ALA A 67 18.30 16.13 0.66
C ALA A 67 17.48 15.03 -0.05
N LEU A 68 16.19 14.89 0.25
CA LEU A 68 15.30 13.94 -0.45
C LEU A 68 15.18 14.23 -1.95
N LYS A 69 15.12 15.51 -2.34
CA LYS A 69 15.09 15.88 -3.78
C LYS A 69 16.38 15.46 -4.50
N ARG A 70 17.53 15.54 -3.82
CA ARG A 70 18.86 15.19 -4.35
C ARG A 70 19.23 13.70 -4.23
N ASP A 71 18.41 12.91 -3.57
CA ASP A 71 18.64 11.47 -3.36
C ASP A 71 17.63 10.63 -4.17
N PRO A 72 17.91 10.35 -5.46
CA PRO A 72 17.03 9.53 -6.29
C PRO A 72 16.90 8.10 -5.77
N THR A 73 17.98 7.53 -5.22
CA THR A 73 17.98 6.17 -4.66
C THR A 73 17.00 6.05 -3.50
N ARG A 74 17.05 6.99 -2.55
CA ARG A 74 16.10 7.01 -1.43
C ARG A 74 14.66 7.23 -1.87
N LYS A 75 14.43 8.09 -2.87
CA LYS A 75 13.06 8.27 -3.42
C LYS A 75 12.57 6.99 -4.09
N THR A 76 13.41 6.31 -4.86
CA THR A 76 13.03 5.05 -5.51
C THR A 76 12.72 3.99 -4.46
N SER A 77 13.51 3.85 -3.40
CA SER A 77 13.22 2.89 -2.33
C SER A 77 11.92 3.22 -1.57
N LEU A 78 11.65 4.50 -1.30
CA LEU A 78 10.38 4.93 -0.71
C LEU A 78 9.17 4.65 -1.62
N LYS A 79 9.31 4.85 -2.94
CA LYS A 79 8.25 4.50 -3.90
C LYS A 79 8.02 3.00 -3.95
N GLN A 80 9.09 2.20 -3.98
CA GLN A 80 9.01 0.75 -3.98
C GLN A 80 8.33 0.24 -2.71
N ALA A 81 8.76 0.72 -1.53
CA ALA A 81 8.15 0.38 -0.25
C ALA A 81 6.65 0.73 -0.21
N ALA A 82 6.24 1.84 -0.84
CA ALA A 82 4.84 2.22 -0.95
C ALA A 82 4.07 1.50 -2.07
N SER A 83 4.78 0.87 -3.01
CA SER A 83 4.19 0.10 -4.11
C SER A 83 4.25 -1.41 -3.86
N SER A 84 4.92 -1.85 -2.81
CA SER A 84 4.88 -3.20 -2.28
C SER A 84 3.87 -3.26 -1.15
N GLU A 85 3.12 -4.35 -1.05
CA GLU A 85 2.30 -4.62 0.11
C GLU A 85 3.19 -4.78 1.36
N GLU A 86 2.76 -4.26 2.49
CA GLU A 86 3.42 -4.51 3.76
C GLU A 86 2.93 -5.85 4.31
N ILE A 87 3.82 -6.84 4.36
CA ILE A 87 3.53 -8.16 4.93
C ILE A 87 4.22 -8.26 6.29
N GLN A 88 3.43 -8.48 7.33
CA GLN A 88 3.90 -8.69 8.69
C GLN A 88 3.50 -10.10 9.16
N THR A 89 4.48 -10.96 9.44
CA THR A 89 4.23 -12.22 10.15
C THR A 89 3.83 -11.93 11.60
N LEU A 90 2.61 -12.32 11.96
CA LEU A 90 2.07 -12.22 13.32
C LEU A 90 2.41 -13.45 14.17
N PHE A 91 2.40 -14.63 13.55
CA PHE A 91 2.71 -15.90 14.19
C PHE A 91 3.29 -16.89 13.18
N SER A 92 4.22 -17.74 13.61
CA SER A 92 4.84 -18.78 12.77
C SER A 92 5.14 -20.04 13.58
N ALA A 93 4.78 -21.19 13.01
CA ALA A 93 5.04 -22.53 13.50
C ALA A 93 5.27 -23.47 12.30
N PRO A 94 5.77 -24.72 12.49
CA PRO A 94 6.20 -25.60 11.39
C PRO A 94 5.17 -25.83 10.26
N HIS A 95 3.86 -25.74 10.55
CA HIS A 95 2.78 -25.98 9.60
C HIS A 95 1.72 -24.88 9.59
N LEU A 96 2.02 -23.71 10.18
CA LEU A 96 1.09 -22.61 10.30
C LEU A 96 1.84 -21.27 10.25
N ARG A 97 1.37 -20.35 9.41
CA ARG A 97 1.85 -18.98 9.36
C ARG A 97 0.66 -18.04 9.32
N ILE A 98 0.65 -17.04 10.17
CA ILE A 98 -0.38 -16.00 10.22
C ILE A 98 0.27 -14.67 9.87
N GLU A 99 -0.28 -13.97 8.89
CA GLU A 99 0.23 -12.70 8.39
C GLU A 99 -0.85 -11.63 8.37
N ARG A 100 -0.42 -10.39 8.65
CA ARG A 100 -1.17 -9.19 8.32
C ARG A 100 -0.59 -8.63 7.03
N ILE A 101 -1.43 -8.42 6.03
CA ILE A 101 -1.04 -7.79 4.78
C ILE A 101 -1.74 -6.44 4.69
N ILE A 102 -1.00 -5.39 4.34
CA ILE A 102 -1.56 -4.05 4.08
C ILE A 102 -1.30 -3.68 2.62
N SER A 103 -2.38 -3.46 1.90
CA SER A 103 -2.37 -2.94 0.53
C SER A 103 -2.95 -1.51 0.50
N THR A 104 -2.45 -0.70 -0.42
CA THR A 104 -2.81 0.71 -0.69
C THR A 104 -3.11 0.94 -2.18
N GLY A 105 -3.65 -0.08 -2.85
CA GLY A 105 -3.99 -0.05 -4.28
C GLY A 105 -3.14 -0.96 -5.17
N GLN A 106 -2.28 -1.80 -4.60
CA GLN A 106 -1.51 -2.80 -5.33
C GLN A 106 -2.42 -3.87 -5.95
N SER A 107 -1.96 -4.43 -7.06
CA SER A 107 -2.50 -5.63 -7.69
C SER A 107 -1.34 -6.50 -8.14
N SER A 108 -1.60 -7.79 -8.35
CA SER A 108 -0.64 -8.70 -8.95
C SER A 108 -0.20 -8.18 -10.34
N PRO A 109 1.10 -8.26 -10.70
CA PRO A 109 1.57 -7.86 -12.02
C PRO A 109 0.84 -8.57 -13.17
N PRO A 110 0.80 -7.99 -14.38
CA PRO A 110 0.23 -8.67 -15.55
C PRO A 110 0.89 -10.03 -15.79
N GLY A 111 0.07 -11.08 -15.94
CA GLY A 111 0.53 -12.46 -16.16
C GLY A 111 1.04 -13.19 -14.91
N PHE A 112 1.16 -12.52 -13.76
CA PHE A 112 1.56 -13.15 -12.50
C PHE A 112 0.38 -13.86 -11.83
N TRP A 113 0.65 -15.07 -11.32
CA TRP A 113 -0.24 -15.90 -10.52
C TRP A 113 0.53 -16.44 -9.31
N TYR A 114 -0.09 -16.37 -8.14
CA TYR A 114 0.39 -17.13 -6.98
C TYR A 114 0.11 -18.61 -7.21
N ASP A 115 1.09 -19.45 -6.87
CA ASP A 115 0.99 -20.91 -6.84
C ASP A 115 1.83 -21.35 -5.63
N GLN A 116 1.16 -21.78 -4.56
CA GLN A 116 1.78 -22.03 -3.26
C GLN A 116 1.52 -23.47 -2.82
N GLU A 117 2.50 -24.07 -2.18
CA GLU A 117 2.38 -25.45 -1.65
C GLU A 117 1.42 -25.54 -0.46
N TRP A 118 1.17 -24.44 0.24
CA TRP A 118 0.31 -24.41 1.43
C TRP A 118 -1.08 -23.91 1.05
N ALA A 119 -2.10 -24.40 1.76
CA ALA A 119 -3.42 -23.79 1.68
C ALA A 119 -3.37 -22.41 2.36
N GLU A 120 -4.17 -21.49 1.83
CA GLU A 120 -4.33 -20.14 2.37
C GLU A 120 -5.80 -19.86 2.64
N TRP A 121 -6.11 -19.55 3.90
CA TRP A 121 -7.35 -18.89 4.25
C TRP A 121 -7.07 -17.40 4.40
N VAL A 122 -7.81 -16.57 3.67
CA VAL A 122 -7.61 -15.12 3.68
C VAL A 122 -8.93 -14.42 3.95
N MET A 123 -8.88 -13.38 4.77
CA MET A 123 -10.03 -12.53 5.11
C MET A 123 -9.65 -11.05 4.99
N LEU A 124 -10.58 -10.27 4.44
CA LEU A 124 -10.50 -8.80 4.49
C LEU A 124 -11.01 -8.29 5.83
N LEU A 125 -10.14 -7.60 6.56
CA LEU A 125 -10.50 -6.93 7.81
C LEU A 125 -11.00 -5.50 7.55
N GLN A 126 -10.47 -4.84 6.52
CA GLN A 126 -10.80 -3.46 6.14
C GLN A 126 -10.51 -3.25 4.65
N GLY A 127 -11.29 -2.38 4.00
CA GLY A 127 -11.10 -1.99 2.61
C GLY A 127 -11.89 -2.86 1.64
N ALA A 128 -11.41 -2.96 0.41
CA ALA A 128 -12.03 -3.77 -0.63
C ALA A 128 -10.97 -4.31 -1.59
N ALA A 129 -11.23 -5.50 -2.14
CA ALA A 129 -10.35 -6.12 -3.12
C ALA A 129 -11.12 -6.99 -4.11
N ARG A 130 -10.41 -7.40 -5.17
CA ARG A 130 -10.87 -8.41 -6.11
C ARG A 130 -9.79 -9.46 -6.33
N LEU A 131 -10.19 -10.72 -6.24
CA LEU A 131 -9.31 -11.87 -6.38
C LEU A 131 -9.84 -12.77 -7.51
N LEU A 132 -8.96 -13.11 -8.45
CA LEU A 132 -9.28 -14.05 -9.52
C LEU A 132 -8.62 -15.39 -9.22
N ILE A 133 -9.42 -16.45 -9.21
CA ILE A 133 -8.96 -17.83 -9.07
C ILE A 133 -8.88 -18.47 -10.46
N ALA A 134 -7.81 -19.20 -10.73
CA ALA A 134 -7.61 -19.84 -12.01
C ALA A 134 -8.76 -20.81 -12.33
N GLY A 135 -9.33 -20.67 -13.52
CA GLY A 135 -10.51 -21.43 -13.96
C GLY A 135 -11.84 -20.70 -13.78
N GLU A 136 -11.88 -19.60 -13.04
CA GLU A 136 -13.07 -18.76 -12.92
C GLU A 136 -13.16 -17.72 -14.02
N ALA A 137 -14.39 -17.43 -14.46
CA ALA A 137 -14.64 -16.48 -15.54
C ALA A 137 -14.49 -15.01 -15.12
N ALA A 138 -14.63 -14.71 -13.83
CA ALA A 138 -14.58 -13.34 -13.31
C ALA A 138 -13.97 -13.29 -11.91
N PRO A 139 -13.33 -12.16 -11.52
CA PRO A 139 -12.80 -11.99 -10.18
C PRO A 139 -13.92 -11.91 -9.14
N ARG A 140 -13.69 -12.53 -7.99
CA ARG A 140 -14.56 -12.41 -6.81
C ARG A 140 -14.30 -11.07 -6.12
N SER A 141 -15.36 -10.31 -5.84
CA SER A 141 -15.26 -9.07 -5.05
C SER A 141 -15.34 -9.38 -3.58
N LEU A 142 -14.50 -8.73 -2.78
CA LEU A 142 -14.40 -8.93 -1.35
C LEU A 142 -14.45 -7.56 -0.65
N GLY A 143 -15.28 -7.44 0.37
CA GLY A 143 -15.31 -6.36 1.35
C GLY A 143 -14.89 -6.84 2.73
N ALA A 144 -14.98 -5.94 3.73
CA ALA A 144 -14.69 -6.29 5.11
C ALA A 144 -15.60 -7.44 5.61
N GLY A 145 -14.98 -8.48 6.17
CA GLY A 145 -15.64 -9.70 6.64
C GLY A 145 -15.67 -10.84 5.60
N ASP A 146 -15.50 -10.54 4.30
CA ASP A 146 -15.43 -11.57 3.27
C ASP A 146 -14.12 -12.35 3.38
N ARG A 147 -14.21 -13.64 3.04
CA ARG A 147 -13.11 -14.59 3.16
C ARG A 147 -13.09 -15.60 2.03
N LEU A 148 -11.90 -16.09 1.70
CA LEU A 148 -11.67 -17.15 0.73
C LEU A 148 -10.79 -18.23 1.34
N LEU A 149 -11.01 -19.46 0.90
CA LEU A 149 -10.09 -20.57 1.09
C LEU A 149 -9.49 -20.92 -0.27
N LEU A 150 -8.18 -20.85 -0.36
CA LEU A 150 -7.37 -21.14 -1.53
C LEU A 150 -6.61 -22.42 -1.20
N ALA A 151 -6.96 -23.52 -1.86
CA ALA A 151 -6.27 -24.79 -1.65
C ALA A 151 -4.80 -24.70 -2.10
N ALA A 152 -3.97 -25.61 -1.60
CA ALA A 152 -2.60 -25.77 -2.11
C ALA A 152 -2.63 -25.91 -3.64
N HIS A 153 -1.73 -25.20 -4.33
CA HIS A 153 -1.64 -25.10 -5.78
C HIS A 153 -2.88 -24.53 -6.50
N GLN A 154 -3.87 -24.01 -5.76
CA GLN A 154 -4.99 -23.27 -6.34
C GLN A 154 -4.47 -21.90 -6.79
N ARG A 155 -4.08 -21.82 -8.06
CA ARG A 155 -3.55 -20.58 -8.62
C ARG A 155 -4.55 -19.45 -8.50
N HIS A 156 -4.09 -18.30 -8.03
CA HIS A 156 -4.91 -17.11 -7.85
C HIS A 156 -4.08 -15.83 -8.03
N ARG A 157 -4.76 -14.69 -8.18
CA ARG A 157 -4.12 -13.38 -8.26
C ARG A 157 -5.03 -12.28 -7.72
N VAL A 158 -4.41 -11.23 -7.16
CA VAL A 158 -5.13 -10.03 -6.72
C VAL A 158 -5.27 -9.12 -7.93
N GLU A 159 -6.47 -8.99 -8.46
CA GLU A 159 -6.75 -8.12 -9.61
C GLU A 159 -6.79 -6.65 -9.22
N TRP A 160 -7.19 -6.36 -7.99
CA TRP A 160 -7.38 -5.00 -7.51
C TRP A 160 -7.45 -4.95 -5.98
N THR A 161 -6.87 -3.92 -5.39
CA THR A 161 -7.19 -3.44 -4.04
C THR A 161 -7.60 -1.98 -4.12
N ASP A 162 -8.38 -1.52 -3.15
CA ASP A 162 -8.89 -0.16 -3.13
C ASP A 162 -7.75 0.88 -3.09
N PRO A 163 -7.60 1.76 -4.09
CA PRO A 163 -6.57 2.80 -4.07
C PRO A 163 -6.97 4.02 -3.21
N ASP A 164 -8.25 4.15 -2.85
CA ASP A 164 -8.75 5.31 -2.11
C ASP A 164 -8.78 5.08 -0.59
N GLN A 165 -8.58 3.84 -0.13
CA GLN A 165 -8.45 3.48 1.29
C GLN A 165 -7.47 2.32 1.50
N ILE A 166 -6.96 2.17 2.72
CA ILE A 166 -6.11 1.02 3.06
C ILE A 166 -6.94 -0.27 3.05
N THR A 167 -6.34 -1.32 2.50
CA THR A 167 -6.88 -2.68 2.49
C THR A 167 -6.08 -3.53 3.45
N ILE A 168 -6.70 -4.05 4.51
CA ILE A 168 -6.04 -4.87 5.53
C ILE A 168 -6.55 -6.30 5.41
N TRP A 169 -5.63 -7.24 5.28
CA TRP A 169 -5.91 -8.66 5.22
C TRP A 169 -5.37 -9.38 6.45
N LEU A 170 -6.06 -10.45 6.83
CA LEU A 170 -5.53 -11.51 7.67
C LEU A 170 -5.38 -12.77 6.81
N ALA A 171 -4.14 -13.22 6.62
CA ALA A 171 -3.82 -14.43 5.88
C ALA A 171 -3.34 -15.51 6.84
N VAL A 172 -3.88 -16.71 6.69
CA VAL A 172 -3.52 -17.90 7.45
C VAL A 172 -3.10 -18.96 6.46
N HIS A 173 -1.80 -19.24 6.41
CA HIS A 173 -1.23 -20.32 5.61
C HIS A 173 -1.05 -21.55 6.47
N PHE A 174 -1.49 -22.71 6.01
CA PHE A 174 -1.35 -23.96 6.74
C PHE A 174 -1.11 -25.14 5.81
N ALA A 175 -0.35 -26.12 6.32
CA ALA A 175 -0.16 -27.40 5.66
C ALA A 175 -1.21 -28.41 6.14
N GLY A 176 -1.83 -29.15 5.23
CA GLY A 176 -2.82 -30.18 5.55
C GLY A 176 -4.11 -30.07 4.73
N PRO A 177 -5.10 -30.93 5.00
CA PRO A 177 -6.38 -30.89 4.28
C PRO A 177 -7.10 -29.57 4.51
N THR A 178 -7.67 -29.02 3.44
CA THR A 178 -8.57 -27.87 3.49
C THR A 178 -9.85 -28.25 4.22
N PRO A 179 -10.29 -27.48 5.24
CA PRO A 179 -11.53 -27.75 5.97
C PRO A 179 -12.79 -27.55 5.13
#